data_AF-A0A7Y9FKF3-F1
#
_entry.id   AF-A0A7Y9FKF3-F1
#
_cell.length_a   1.000
_cell.length_b   1.000
_cell.length_c   1.000
_cell.angle_alpha   90.00
_cell.angle_beta   90.00
_cell.angle_gamma   90.00
#
_symmetry.space_group_name_H-M   'P 1'
#
loop_
_entity.id
_entity.type
_entity.pdbx_description
1 polymer ?
#
loop_
_entity_poly.entity_id
_entity_poly.type
_entity_poly.pdbx_seq_one_letter_code
_entity_poly.pdbx_strand_id
1 'polypeptide(L)' 'MAYTQSDLEALSKSITAGIRSVTYADGRKVEYQTLADMRALRNDMKEEVAAAARAGRLRTTVGRIIRR' A
#
# COMPACT_ATOMS: atom_id res chain seq x y z
N MET A 1 0.74 0.98 -9.56
CA MET A 1 1.71 0.24 -8.72
C MET A 1 0.98 -0.02 -7.42
N ALA A 2 0.79 -1.28 -7.03
CA ALA A 2 0.07 -1.57 -5.79
C ALA A 2 0.91 -1.10 -4.60
N TYR A 3 0.36 -0.22 -3.76
CA TYR A 3 1.02 0.17 -2.51
C TYR A 3 1.22 -1.05 -1.60
N THR A 4 2.32 -1.07 -0.86
CA THR A 4 2.62 -2.17 0.09
C THR A 4 2.40 -1.75 1.55
N GLN A 5 2.30 -2.74 2.43
CA GLN A 5 2.19 -2.49 3.87
C GLN A 5 3.41 -1.73 4.42
N SER A 6 4.60 -2.02 3.88
CA SER A 6 5.86 -1.38 4.25
C SER A 6 5.88 0.11 3.89
N ASP A 7 5.27 0.49 2.75
CA ASP A 7 5.15 1.90 2.36
C ASP A 7 4.24 2.67 3.32
N LEU A 8 3.18 2.02 3.80
CA LEU A 8 2.25 2.57 4.79
C LEU A 8 2.94 2.83 6.14
N GLU A 9 3.83 1.93 6.56
CA GLU A 9 4.64 2.08 7.77
C GLU A 9 5.68 3.20 7.62
N ALA A 10 6.38 3.26 6.49
CA ALA A 10 7.34 4.32 6.21
C ALA A 10 6.68 5.70 6.25
N LEU A 11 5.54 5.85 5.58
CA LEU A 11 4.76 7.08 5.60
C LEU A 11 4.28 7.43 7.02
N SER A 12 3.78 6.45 7.78
CA SER A 12 3.31 6.67 9.15
C SER A 12 4.43 7.09 10.11
N LYS A 13 5.64 6.53 9.95
CA LYS A 13 6.84 6.94 10.70
C LYS A 13 7.22 8.39 10.40
N SER A 14 7.25 8.78 9.12
CA SER A 14 7.55 10.17 8.73
C SER A 14 6.52 11.16 9.26
N ILE A 15 5.22 10.82 9.23
CA ILE A 15 4.14 11.64 9.82
C ILE A 15 4.35 11.80 11.33
N THR A 16 4.71 10.73 12.02
CA THR A 16 4.94 10.75 13.48
C THR A 16 6.18 11.56 13.84
N ALA A 17 7.23 11.47 13.03
CA ALA A 17 8.45 12.24 13.18
C ALA A 17 8.28 13.73 12.80
N GLY A 18 7.17 14.11 12.16
CA GLY A 18 6.92 15.47 11.68
C GLY A 18 7.73 15.85 10.44
N ILE A 19 8.29 14.86 9.74
CA ILE A 19 9.16 15.07 8.58
C ILE A 19 8.33 14.86 7.31
N ARG A 20 8.47 15.78 6.35
CA ARG A 20 7.74 15.72 5.08
C ARG A 20 8.44 14.90 4.00
N SER A 21 9.56 14.27 4.32
CA SER A 21 10.28 13.38 3.42
C SER A 21 10.05 11.93 3.81
N VAL A 22 9.72 11.10 2.84
CA VAL A 22 9.51 9.66 3.00
C VAL A 22 10.43 8.94 2.05
N THR A 23 11.21 8.00 2.57
CA THR A 23 11.97 7.06 1.75
C THR A 23 11.21 5.74 1.76
N TYR A 24 10.71 5.35 0.59
CA TYR A 24 10.00 4.09 0.39
C TYR A 24 10.96 2.91 0.30
N ALA A 25 10.43 1.69 0.49
CA ALA A 25 11.22 0.46 0.43
C ALA A 25 11.90 0.27 -0.94
N ASP A 26 11.27 0.80 -1.99
CA ASP A 26 11.80 0.83 -3.36
C ASP A 26 13.02 1.76 -3.56
N GLY A 27 13.50 2.43 -2.50
CA GLY A 27 14.59 3.40 -2.57
C GLY A 27 14.18 4.77 -3.09
N ARG A 28 12.89 4.97 -3.41
CA ARG A 28 12.35 6.25 -3.84
C ARG A 28 12.19 7.18 -2.66
N LYS A 29 12.74 8.39 -2.77
CA LYS A 29 12.51 9.48 -1.81
C LYS A 29 11.45 10.42 -2.39
N VAL A 30 10.38 10.63 -1.64
CA VAL A 30 9.30 11.56 -1.99
C VAL A 30 9.23 12.63 -0.90
N GLU A 31 9.18 13.88 -1.32
CA GLU A 31 9.00 15.03 -0.44
C GLU A 31 7.61 15.61 -0.64
N TYR A 32 6.90 15.80 0.47
CA TYR A 32 5.53 16.30 0.51
C TYR A 32 5.49 17.77 0.90
N GLN A 33 4.55 18.50 0.33
CA GLN A 33 4.37 19.92 0.64
C GLN A 33 3.76 20.12 2.02
N THR A 34 2.72 19.32 2.37
CA THR A 34 2.02 19.46 3.65
C THR A 34 1.80 18.12 4.37
N LEU A 35 1.61 18.18 5.69
CA LEU A 35 1.20 17.03 6.49
C LEU A 35 -0.23 16.57 6.17
N ALA A 36 -1.08 17.45 5.66
CA ALA A 36 -2.44 17.10 5.25
C ALA A 36 -2.40 16.16 4.04
N ASP A 37 -1.54 16.46 3.05
CA ASP A 37 -1.34 15.62 1.86
C ASP A 37 -0.84 14.23 2.26
N MET A 38 0.10 14.15 3.20
CA MET A 38 0.60 12.87 3.71
C MET A 38 -0.51 12.04 4.38
N ARG A 39 -1.42 12.68 5.12
CA ARG A 39 -2.55 11.99 5.79
C ARG A 39 -3.60 11.52 4.79
N ALA A 40 -3.91 12.33 3.77
CA ALA A 40 -4.81 11.96 2.69
C ALA A 40 -4.25 10.74 1.94
N LEU A 41 -2.99 10.82 1.50
CA LEU A 41 -2.31 9.71 0.82
C LEU A 41 -2.29 8.43 1.67
N ARG A 42 -2.06 8.55 2.98
CA ARG A 42 -2.08 7.38 3.90
C ARG A 42 -3.43 6.67 3.88
N ASN A 43 -4.54 7.41 3.77
CA ASN A 43 -5.86 6.82 3.71
C ASN A 43 -6.10 6.14 2.36
N ASP A 44 -5.73 6.79 1.25
CA ASP A 44 -5.83 6.21 -0.10
C ASP A 44 -5.02 4.91 -0.21
N MET A 45 -3.78 4.91 0.28
CA MET A 45 -2.93 3.72 0.33
C MET A 45 -3.55 2.59 1.14
N LYS A 46 -4.21 2.89 2.26
CA LYS A 46 -4.87 1.89 3.10
C LYS A 46 -6.07 1.26 2.38
N GLU A 47 -6.84 2.06 1.66
CA GLU A 47 -7.94 1.57 0.83
C GLU A 47 -7.44 0.69 -0.31
N GLU A 48 -6.36 1.10 -0.99
CA GLU A 48 -5.78 0.33 -2.08
C GLU A 48 -5.17 -1.00 -1.60
N VAL A 49 -4.42 -1.01 -0.49
CA VAL A 49 -3.88 -2.23 0.11
C VAL A 49 -5.01 -3.18 0.50
N ALA A 50 -6.09 -2.67 1.09
CA ALA A 50 -7.26 -3.47 1.44
C ALA A 50 -7.98 -4.02 0.20
N ALA A 51 -8.07 -3.23 -0.87
CA ALA A 51 -8.65 -3.65 -2.15
C ALA A 51 -7.78 -4.72 -2.84
N ALA A 52 -6.46 -4.55 -2.86
CA ALA A 52 -5.50 -5.50 -3.41
C ALA A 52 -5.56 -6.85 -2.68
N ALA A 53 -5.67 -6.83 -1.34
CA ALA A 53 -5.85 -8.04 -0.54
C ALA A 53 -7.14 -8.80 -0.87
N ARG A 54 -8.22 -8.08 -1.23
CA ARG A 54 -9.49 -8.69 -1.67
C ARG A 54 -9.38 -9.28 -3.07
N ALA A 55 -8.73 -8.59 -4.01
CA ALA A 55 -8.57 -9.04 -5.39
C ALA A 55 -7.76 -10.35 -5.50
N GLY A 56 -6.72 -10.52 -4.67
CA GLY A 56 -5.91 -11.76 -4.67
C GLY A 56 -6.66 -13.01 -4.18
N ARG A 57 -7.78 -12.85 -3.47
CA ARG A 57 -8.51 -13.94 -2.80
C ARG A 57 -9.52 -14.68 -3.71
N LEU A 58 -9.77 -14.18 -4.92
CA LEU A 58 -10.74 -14.77 -5.86
C LEU A 58 -10.16 -15.87 -6.77
N ARG A 59 -9.04 -16.51 -6.40
CA ARG A 59 -8.51 -17.67 -7.16
C ARG A 59 -9.35 -18.92 -6.86
N THR A 60 -10.50 -19.03 -7.52
CA THR A 60 -11.29 -20.26 -7.55
C THR A 60 -10.60 -21.24 -8.51
N THR A 61 -9.88 -22.21 -7.95
CA THR A 61 -9.37 -23.35 -8.72
C THR A 61 -10.56 -24.18 -9.21
N VAL A 62 -10.99 -23.94 -10.44
CA VAL A 62 -12.05 -24.74 -11.07
C VAL A 62 -11.49 -26.14 -11.30
N GLY A 63 -12.09 -27.14 -10.64
CA GLY A 63 -11.59 -28.50 -10.55
C GLY A 63 -11.27 -29.12 -11.91
N ARG A 64 -10.07 -29.69 -12.02
CA ARG A 64 -9.70 -30.56 -13.13
C ARG A 64 -10.36 -31.92 -12.91
N ILE A 65 -11.60 -32.08 -13.38
CA ILE A 65 -12.24 -33.39 -13.50
C ILE A 65 -11.52 -34.13 -14.63
N ILE A 66 -10.61 -35.04 -14.28
CA ILE A 66 -10.10 -36.04 -15.21
C ILE A 66 -11.09 -37.21 -15.17
N ARG A 67 -11.82 -37.43 -16.27
CA ARG A 67 -12.70 -38.57 -16.45
C ARG A 67 -11.89 -39.84 -16.72
N ARG A 68 -12.21 -40.86 -15.92
CA ARG A 68 -12.23 -42.33 -16.11
C ARG A 68 -11.27 -42.98 -17.10
#